data_AF-A0A7V0XHQ9-F1
#
_entry.id   AF-A0A7V0XHQ9-F1
#
_cell.length_a   1.000
_cell.length_b   1.000
_cell.length_c   1.000
_cell.angle_alpha   90.00
_cell.angle_beta   90.00
_cell.angle_gamma   90.00
#
_symmetry.space_group_name_H-M   'P 1'
#
loop_
_entity.id
_entity.type
_entity.pdbx_description
1 polymer ?
#
loop_
_entity_poly.entity_id
_entity_poly.type
_entity_poly.pdbx_seq_one_letter_code
_entity_poly.pdbx_strand_id
1 'polypeptide(L)'
;MKKSMVIILLVAMAAGFVFGGEAVAPEQNSDGYYLIETWQNLYWIGQDAARLSLAYQQMADIDLAEADPPVSEWNSGLGWQPFGIFTGHYDGNGHVIKNLYINSTAGYPALIFRLAGRLYNLGVVDADITAGTYA
;
A
#
# COMPACT_ATOMS: atom_id res chain seq x y z
N MET A 1 1.31 -17.79 -34.49
CA MET A 1 0.91 -16.41 -34.14
C MET A 1 1.24 -16.16 -32.68
N LYS A 2 2.42 -15.60 -32.41
CA LYS A 2 2.79 -15.11 -31.06
C LYS A 2 2.52 -13.61 -31.10
N LYS A 3 1.50 -13.13 -30.40
CA LYS A 3 1.26 -11.69 -30.28
C LYS A 3 2.35 -11.16 -29.36
N SER A 4 3.34 -10.49 -29.94
CA SER A 4 4.38 -9.79 -29.19
C SER A 4 3.72 -8.73 -28.31
N MET A 5 3.78 -8.94 -27.00
CA MET A 5 3.34 -7.97 -26.00
C MET A 5 4.49 -6.98 -25.79
N VAL A 6 4.28 -5.73 -26.19
CA VAL A 6 5.24 -4.64 -25.96
C VAL A 6 4.96 -4.13 -24.55
N ILE A 7 5.84 -4.45 -23.61
CA ILE A 7 5.81 -3.90 -22.24
C ILE A 7 6.58 -2.58 -22.30
N ILE A 8 5.85 -1.47 -22.24
CA ILE A 8 6.43 -0.13 -22.09
C ILE A 8 6.72 0.04 -20.59
N LEU A 9 7.94 -0.31 -20.19
CA LEU A 9 8.43 -0.07 -18.82
C LEU A 9 8.72 1.42 -18.67
N LEU A 10 7.77 2.18 -18.13
CA LEU A 10 7.91 3.61 -17.87
C LEU A 10 8.44 3.79 -16.44
N VAL A 11 9.76 3.70 -16.30
CA VAL A 11 10.46 3.96 -15.01
C VAL A 11 10.47 5.47 -14.79
N ALA A 12 9.45 5.98 -14.11
CA ALA A 12 9.49 7.33 -13.56
C ALA A 12 10.17 7.29 -12.18
N MET A 13 11.49 7.51 -12.16
CA MET A 13 12.20 7.85 -10.93
C MET A 13 11.71 9.21 -10.43
N ALA A 14 11.12 9.23 -9.24
CA ALA A 14 10.93 10.44 -8.44
C ALA A 14 11.86 10.36 -7.22
N ALA A 15 12.46 11.50 -6.90
CA ALA A 15 13.61 11.66 -6.02
C ALA A 15 13.40 11.18 -4.56
N GLY A 16 14.52 10.83 -3.93
CA GLY A 16 14.61 10.03 -2.71
C GLY A 16 14.02 10.64 -1.44
N PHE A 17 13.39 9.74 -0.67
CA PHE A 17 13.45 9.72 0.79
C PHE A 17 13.90 8.31 1.22
N VAL A 18 14.62 8.28 2.33
CA VAL A 18 15.53 7.20 2.74
C VAL A 18 14.86 6.23 3.73
N PHE A 19 14.99 4.94 3.43
CA PHE A 19 14.70 3.69 4.18
C PHE A 19 13.26 3.39 4.62
N GLY A 20 12.48 2.95 3.63
CA GLY A 20 11.49 1.87 3.68
C GLY A 20 11.58 1.21 2.30
N GLY A 21 11.53 -0.12 2.20
CA GLY A 21 12.02 -0.83 1.02
C GLY A 21 11.41 -0.35 -0.30
N GLU A 22 12.15 -0.49 -1.41
CA GLU A 22 11.91 0.25 -2.65
C GLU A 22 10.44 0.16 -3.12
N ALA A 23 9.74 1.29 -3.16
CA ALA A 23 8.40 1.37 -3.72
C ALA A 23 8.44 1.01 -5.21
N VAL A 24 7.64 0.03 -5.64
CA VAL A 24 7.59 -0.43 -7.03
C VAL A 24 6.22 -0.13 -7.62
N ALA A 25 6.20 0.58 -8.75
CA ALA A 25 4.96 0.87 -9.46
C ALA A 25 4.30 -0.43 -9.95
N PRO A 26 3.02 -0.68 -9.64
CA PRO A 26 2.29 -1.84 -10.13
C PRO A 26 1.97 -1.74 -11.62
N GLU A 27 1.75 -2.89 -12.26
CA GLU A 27 1.17 -2.93 -13.61
C GLU A 27 -0.29 -2.44 -13.59
N GLN A 28 -0.77 -1.91 -14.72
CA GLN A 28 -2.15 -1.48 -14.88
C GLN A 28 -2.86 -2.36 -15.91
N ASN A 29 -4.04 -2.86 -15.57
CA ASN A 29 -4.86 -3.63 -16.52
C ASN A 29 -5.60 -2.73 -17.52
N SER A 30 -6.26 -3.34 -18.51
CA SER A 30 -7.00 -2.62 -19.55
C SER A 30 -8.19 -1.80 -19.04
N ASP A 31 -8.68 -2.11 -17.83
CA ASP A 31 -9.80 -1.43 -17.18
C ASP A 31 -9.34 -0.25 -16.30
N GLY A 32 -8.03 0.00 -16.24
CA GLY A 32 -7.43 1.12 -15.52
C GLY A 32 -7.13 0.83 -14.05
N TYR A 33 -7.23 -0.42 -13.59
CA TYR A 33 -6.83 -0.81 -12.23
C TYR A 33 -5.35 -1.10 -12.16
N TYR A 34 -4.69 -0.52 -11.15
CA TYR A 34 -3.34 -0.90 -10.76
C TYR A 34 -3.37 -2.20 -9.94
N LEU A 35 -2.56 -3.17 -10.32
CA LEU A 35 -2.56 -4.53 -9.78
C LEU A 35 -1.59 -4.65 -8.60
N ILE A 36 -2.12 -4.85 -7.40
CA ILE A 36 -1.32 -4.94 -6.18
C ILE A 36 -0.98 -6.40 -5.89
N GLU A 37 0.27 -6.76 -6.15
CA GLU A 37 0.79 -8.13 -5.99
C GLU A 37 1.82 -8.25 -4.86
N THR A 38 2.49 -7.15 -4.50
CA THR A 38 3.56 -7.16 -3.51
C THR A 38 3.42 -6.02 -2.49
N TRP A 39 4.15 -6.13 -1.38
CA TRP A 39 4.21 -5.06 -0.39
C TRP A 39 4.82 -3.78 -0.97
N GLN A 40 5.74 -3.88 -1.95
CA GLN A 40 6.29 -2.73 -2.66
C GLN A 40 5.23 -1.97 -3.46
N ASN A 41 4.30 -2.69 -4.10
CA ASN A 41 3.18 -2.07 -4.81
C ASN A 41 2.22 -1.36 -3.85
N LEU A 42 1.90 -2.00 -2.72
CA LEU A 42 1.08 -1.39 -1.69
C LEU A 42 1.75 -0.13 -1.12
N TYR A 43 3.05 -0.21 -0.79
CA TYR A 43 3.83 0.91 -0.29
C TYR A 43 3.88 2.08 -1.29
N TRP A 44 4.00 1.78 -2.59
CA TRP A 44 4.01 2.75 -3.68
C TRP A 44 2.77 3.67 -3.74
N ILE A 45 1.59 3.16 -3.36
CA ILE A 45 0.35 3.95 -3.30
C ILE A 45 0.50 5.13 -2.33
N GLY A 46 1.08 4.87 -1.15
CA GLY A 46 1.21 5.85 -0.08
C GLY A 46 2.28 6.92 -0.30
N GLN A 47 3.15 6.74 -1.30
CA GLN A 47 4.29 7.66 -1.53
C GLN A 47 3.90 8.95 -2.27
N ASP A 48 2.70 9.02 -2.85
CA ASP A 48 2.25 10.19 -3.60
C ASP A 48 0.74 10.40 -3.42
N ALA A 49 0.36 11.59 -2.95
CA ALA A 49 -1.04 11.94 -2.73
C ALA A 49 -1.88 11.87 -4.02
N ALA A 50 -1.29 12.07 -5.19
CA ALA A 50 -1.99 11.95 -6.48
C ALA A 50 -2.46 10.52 -6.76
N ARG A 51 -1.89 9.51 -6.08
CA ARG A 51 -2.25 8.09 -6.24
C ARG A 51 -3.46 7.71 -5.39
N LEU A 52 -3.78 8.47 -4.34
CA LEU A 52 -4.87 8.13 -3.41
C LEU A 52 -6.28 8.30 -4.00
N SER A 53 -6.39 8.79 -5.24
CA SER A 53 -7.63 8.91 -6.01
C SER A 53 -7.79 7.88 -7.13
N LEU A 54 -6.80 6.99 -7.32
CA LEU A 54 -6.78 5.99 -8.41
C LEU A 54 -7.54 4.71 -8.06
N ALA A 55 -7.59 3.76 -9.01
CA ALA A 55 -8.25 2.48 -8.88
C ALA A 55 -7.23 1.34 -8.74
N TYR A 56 -7.47 0.43 -7.79
CA TYR A 56 -6.58 -0.65 -7.40
C TYR A 56 -7.35 -1.97 -7.27
N GLN A 57 -6.72 -3.05 -7.68
CA GLN A 57 -7.20 -4.40 -7.45
C GLN A 57 -6.06 -5.24 -6.91
N GLN A 58 -6.27 -5.88 -5.77
CA GLN A 58 -5.27 -6.78 -5.19
C GLN A 58 -5.31 -8.14 -5.90
N MET A 59 -4.15 -8.71 -6.19
CA MET A 59 -3.99 -9.93 -6.97
C MET A 59 -3.32 -11.07 -6.18
N ALA A 60 -2.85 -10.77 -4.97
CA ALA A 60 -2.26 -11.72 -4.04
C ALA A 60 -2.49 -11.29 -2.59
N ASP A 61 -2.27 -12.19 -1.63
CA ASP A 61 -2.11 -11.77 -0.24
C ASP A 61 -0.82 -10.94 -0.12
N ILE A 62 -0.90 -9.82 0.60
CA ILE A 62 0.25 -8.94 0.82
C ILE A 62 0.76 -9.17 2.23
N ASP A 63 1.95 -9.75 2.38
CA ASP A 63 2.57 -9.98 3.67
C ASP A 63 3.64 -8.94 3.97
N LEU A 64 3.38 -8.07 4.96
CA LEU A 64 4.32 -7.04 5.39
C LEU A 64 5.49 -7.58 6.23
N ALA A 65 5.46 -8.86 6.64
CA ALA A 65 6.62 -9.53 7.22
C ALA A 65 7.72 -9.82 6.17
N GLU A 66 7.36 -9.80 4.87
CA GLU A 66 8.32 -9.93 3.76
C GLU A 66 8.98 -8.59 3.38
N ALA A 67 8.64 -7.50 4.07
CA ALA A 67 9.27 -6.20 3.85
C ALA A 67 10.75 -6.21 4.27
N ASP A 68 11.58 -5.56 3.44
CA ASP A 68 13.01 -5.35 3.72
C ASP A 68 13.38 -3.87 3.48
N PRO A 69 13.72 -3.09 4.53
CA PRO A 69 13.76 -3.49 5.94
C PRO A 69 12.36 -3.87 6.47
N PRO A 70 12.26 -4.63 7.59
CA PRO A 70 10.99 -5.00 8.20
C PRO A 70 10.10 -3.79 8.45
N VAL A 71 8.78 -3.96 8.31
CA VAL A 71 7.81 -2.85 8.52
C VAL A 71 7.98 -2.18 9.88
N SER A 72 8.41 -2.92 10.91
CA SER A 72 8.67 -2.37 12.25
C SER A 72 9.83 -1.38 12.34
N GLU A 73 10.70 -1.34 11.33
CA GLU A 73 11.81 -0.38 11.25
C GLU A 73 11.44 0.87 10.42
N TRP A 74 10.30 0.83 9.73
CA TRP A 74 9.83 1.97 8.93
C TRP A 74 9.46 3.15 9.84
N ASN A 75 9.54 4.35 9.26
CA ASN A 75 9.16 5.60 9.93
C ASN A 75 9.79 5.75 11.33
N SER A 76 11.10 5.49 11.44
CA SER A 76 11.85 5.55 12.71
C SER A 76 11.31 4.60 13.79
N GLY A 77 10.82 3.43 13.40
CA GLY A 77 10.29 2.42 14.32
C GLY A 77 8.79 2.51 14.59
N LEU A 78 8.11 3.51 14.02
CA LEU A 78 6.66 3.71 14.18
C LEU A 78 5.83 2.80 13.28
N GLY A 79 6.47 2.15 12.30
CA GLY A 79 5.79 1.22 11.41
C GLY A 79 5.14 1.88 10.21
N TRP A 80 4.02 1.30 9.81
CA TRP A 80 3.21 1.76 8.68
C TRP A 80 2.69 3.18 8.91
N GLN A 81 2.93 4.05 7.93
CA GLN A 81 2.29 5.35 7.87
C GLN A 81 0.93 5.21 7.15
N PRO A 82 -0.19 5.61 7.79
CA PRO A 82 -1.50 5.54 7.15
C PRO A 82 -1.50 6.22 5.79
N PHE A 83 -2.18 5.63 4.80
CA PHE A 83 -2.54 6.38 3.60
C PHE A 83 -3.34 7.62 4.02
N GLY A 84 -3.20 8.71 3.25
CA GLY A 84 -3.91 9.96 3.53
C GLY A 84 -5.43 9.86 3.32
N ILE A 85 -6.04 10.95 2.86
CA ILE A 85 -7.45 10.92 2.47
C ILE A 85 -7.55 10.11 1.17
N PHE A 86 -8.10 8.91 1.26
CA PHE A 86 -8.25 8.00 0.12
C PHE A 86 -9.62 8.20 -0.52
N THR A 87 -9.65 8.77 -1.72
CA THR A 87 -10.87 9.01 -2.54
C THR A 87 -11.01 8.01 -3.68
N GLY A 88 -10.01 7.16 -3.89
CA GLY A 88 -9.96 6.15 -4.94
C GLY A 88 -10.82 4.92 -4.69
N HIS A 89 -10.56 3.89 -5.48
CA HIS A 89 -11.22 2.60 -5.41
C HIS A 89 -10.19 1.52 -5.15
N TYR A 90 -10.38 0.71 -4.11
CA TYR A 90 -9.52 -0.42 -3.81
C TYR A 90 -10.38 -1.67 -3.62
N ASP A 91 -10.29 -2.59 -4.57
CA ASP A 91 -10.86 -3.93 -4.48
C ASP A 91 -9.79 -4.90 -3.97
N GLY A 92 -9.98 -5.44 -2.76
CA GLY A 92 -9.09 -6.46 -2.21
C GLY A 92 -9.22 -7.81 -2.92
N ASN A 93 -10.24 -7.99 -3.77
CA ASN A 93 -10.46 -9.20 -4.57
C ASN A 93 -10.45 -10.50 -3.73
N GLY A 94 -10.85 -10.41 -2.47
CA GLY A 94 -10.88 -11.54 -1.52
C GLY A 94 -9.53 -11.85 -0.85
N HIS A 95 -8.49 -11.08 -1.13
CA HIS A 95 -7.17 -11.21 -0.51
C HIS A 95 -7.06 -10.40 0.79
N VAL A 96 -5.95 -10.63 1.49
CA VAL A 96 -5.66 -9.95 2.76
C VAL A 96 -4.34 -9.19 2.74
N ILE A 97 -4.22 -8.18 3.61
CA ILE A 97 -2.94 -7.62 4.04
C ILE A 97 -2.61 -8.26 5.39
N LYS A 98 -1.42 -8.85 5.52
CA LYS A 98 -0.94 -9.54 6.72
C LYS A 98 0.13 -8.71 7.42
N ASN A 99 0.25 -8.92 8.73
CA ASN A 99 1.39 -8.43 9.53
C ASN A 99 1.56 -6.90 9.46
N LEU A 100 0.45 -6.16 9.38
CA LEU A 100 0.46 -4.70 9.48
C LEU A 100 0.95 -4.30 10.88
N TYR A 101 2.08 -3.61 10.95
CA TYR A 101 2.62 -3.08 12.19
C TYR A 101 2.48 -1.55 12.24
N ILE A 102 1.85 -1.05 13.30
CA ILE A 102 1.76 0.38 13.59
C ILE A 102 2.04 0.58 15.09
N ASN A 103 3.04 1.37 15.41
CA ASN A 103 3.35 1.78 16.78
C ASN A 103 3.41 3.30 16.85
N SER A 104 2.23 3.95 16.84
CA SER A 104 2.13 5.41 16.90
C SER A 104 1.14 5.84 17.97
N THR A 105 1.65 6.57 18.96
CA THR A 105 0.83 7.21 20.01
C THR A 105 0.28 8.57 19.58
N ALA A 106 0.69 9.08 18.43
CA ALA A 106 0.20 10.32 17.84
C ALA A 106 -0.64 10.02 16.58
N GLY A 107 -1.75 10.74 16.39
CA GLY A 107 -2.61 10.60 15.22
C GLY A 107 -3.54 9.39 15.28
N TYR A 108 -3.96 8.90 14.11
CA TYR A 108 -4.91 7.79 13.95
C TYR A 108 -4.20 6.58 13.35
N PRO A 109 -3.82 5.57 14.17
CA PRO A 109 -3.13 4.38 13.69
C PRO A 109 -4.09 3.51 12.89
N ALA A 110 -3.95 3.55 11.56
CA ALA A 110 -4.83 2.87 10.61
C ALA A 110 -4.09 2.57 9.31
N LEU A 111 -4.60 1.63 8.51
CA LEU A 111 -4.13 1.44 7.13
C LEU A 111 -4.38 2.71 6.28
N ILE A 112 -5.56 3.31 6.46
CA ILE A 112 -6.01 4.54 5.79
C ILE A 112 -6.48 5.52 6.85
N PHE A 113 -5.93 6.73 6.86
CA PHE A 113 -6.32 7.81 7.77
C PHE A 113 -7.79 8.19 7.61
N ARG A 114 -8.23 8.41 6.37
CA ARG A 114 -9.63 8.74 6.08
C ARG A 114 -10.06 8.14 4.75
N LEU A 115 -11.09 7.29 4.80
CA LEU A 115 -11.74 6.74 3.63
C LEU A 115 -12.87 7.69 3.15
N ALA A 116 -12.74 8.18 1.92
CA ALA A 116 -13.75 8.97 1.21
C ALA A 116 -14.09 8.39 -0.19
N GLY A 117 -13.47 7.26 -0.54
CA GLY A 117 -13.76 6.46 -1.72
C GLY A 117 -14.35 5.10 -1.36
N ARG A 118 -13.94 4.04 -2.08
CA ARG A 118 -14.43 2.67 -1.88
C ARG A 118 -13.28 1.73 -1.54
N LEU A 119 -13.41 1.02 -0.41
CA LEU A 119 -12.54 -0.07 0.01
C LEU A 119 -13.43 -1.28 0.28
N TYR A 120 -13.22 -2.38 -0.43
CA TYR A 120 -14.09 -3.55 -0.34
C TYR A 120 -13.33 -4.84 -0.66
N ASN A 121 -13.87 -5.99 -0.25
CA ASN A 121 -13.28 -7.33 -0.42
C ASN A 121 -11.83 -7.46 0.10
N LEU A 122 -11.45 -6.68 1.11
CA LEU A 122 -10.12 -6.68 1.70
C LEU A 122 -10.19 -7.08 3.17
N GLY A 123 -9.40 -8.07 3.55
CA GLY A 123 -9.12 -8.37 4.96
C GLY A 123 -7.80 -7.77 5.43
N VAL A 124 -7.70 -7.48 6.72
CA VAL A 124 -6.42 -7.24 7.40
C VAL A 124 -6.29 -8.30 8.48
N VAL A 125 -5.21 -9.06 8.44
CA VAL A 125 -4.98 -10.23 9.31
C VAL A 125 -3.66 -10.04 10.05
N ASP A 126 -3.60 -10.51 11.31
CA ASP A 126 -2.41 -10.44 12.16
C ASP A 126 -1.81 -9.03 12.27
N ALA A 127 -2.68 -8.01 12.38
CA ALA A 127 -2.23 -6.64 12.60
C ALA A 127 -1.81 -6.42 14.05
N ASP A 128 -0.64 -5.81 14.24
CA ASP A 128 -0.16 -5.31 15.53
C ASP A 128 -0.25 -3.78 15.53
N ILE A 129 -1.28 -3.25 16.19
CA ILE A 129 -1.59 -1.82 16.20
C ILE A 129 -1.56 -1.32 17.65
N THR A 130 -0.52 -0.55 17.97
CA THR A 130 -0.41 0.20 19.22
C THR A 130 -0.82 1.65 18.98
N ALA A 131 -1.87 2.08 19.70
CA ALA A 131 -2.44 3.42 19.66
C ALA A 131 -2.30 4.12 21.01
N GLY A 132 -2.09 5.44 20.99
CA GLY A 132 -2.18 6.27 22.20
C GLY A 132 -3.63 6.39 22.68
N THR A 133 -3.82 6.49 23.99
CA THR A 133 -5.13 6.89 24.55
C THR A 133 -5.35 8.37 24.28
N TYR A 134 -6.42 8.71 23.55
CA TYR A 134 -6.96 10.07 23.59
C TYR A 134 -7.54 10.30 24.99
N ALA A 135 -6.99 11.28 25.71
CA ALA A 135 -7.56 11.79 26.96
C ALA A 135 -8.63 12.85 26.65
#